data_AF-A0A0J7IVG4-F1
#
_entry.id   AF-A0A0J7IVG4-F1
#
_cell.length_a   1.000
_cell.length_b   1.000
_cell.length_c   1.000
_cell.angle_alpha   90.00
_cell.angle_beta   90.00
_cell.angle_gamma   90.00
#
_symmetry.space_group_name_H-M   'P 1'
#
loop_
_entity.id
_entity.type
_entity.pdbx_description
1 polymer ?
#
loop_
_entity_poly.entity_id
_entity_poly.type
_entity_poly.pdbx_seq_one_letter_code
_entity_poly.pdbx_strand_id
1 'polypeptide(L)'
;MVEMLDLSQFQYSRIENGECSIDLEKTSKIAEVLGTNPLDIIEFSDKQAFFNCSQSGNMNVINNNESFEKEREAYLVQIKELKEDKEFLKQENLSLKKMLEKLVK
;
A
#
# COMPACT_ATOMS: atom_id res chain seq x y z
N MET A 1 10.92 -29.93 18.36
CA MET A 1 11.64 -28.85 19.06
C MET A 1 12.21 -29.28 20.40
N VAL A 2 11.40 -29.77 21.34
CA VAL A 2 11.87 -30.15 22.68
C VAL A 2 13.03 -31.16 22.67
N GLU A 3 12.90 -32.24 21.90
CA GLU A 3 13.96 -33.25 21.74
C GLU A 3 15.21 -32.70 21.03
N MET A 4 15.03 -31.78 20.07
CA MET A 4 16.13 -31.16 19.32
C MET A 4 16.93 -30.16 20.17
N LEU A 5 16.28 -29.54 21.15
CA LEU A 5 16.89 -28.57 22.06
C LEU A 5 17.43 -29.19 23.35
N ASP A 6 17.19 -30.49 23.58
CA ASP A 6 17.52 -31.18 24.82
C ASP A 6 16.93 -30.46 26.06
N LEU A 7 15.65 -30.10 25.96
CA LEU A 7 14.89 -29.44 27.01
C LEU A 7 13.75 -30.34 27.50
N SER A 8 13.26 -30.11 28.71
CA SER A 8 11.97 -30.69 29.12
C SER A 8 10.81 -29.93 28.47
N GLN A 9 9.69 -30.61 28.25
CA GLN A 9 8.45 -29.99 27.74
C GLN A 9 8.02 -28.78 28.59
N PHE A 10 8.21 -28.88 29.91
CA PHE A 10 7.92 -27.79 30.85
C PHE A 10 8.80 -26.57 30.61
N GLN A 11 10.12 -26.76 30.46
CA GLN A 11 11.05 -25.67 30.18
C GLN A 11 10.77 -25.01 28.83
N TYR A 12 10.47 -25.82 27.80
CA TYR A 12 10.11 -25.32 26.49
C TYR A 12 8.83 -24.47 26.52
N SER A 13 7.79 -24.94 27.22
CA SER A 13 6.54 -24.17 27.36
C SER A 13 6.75 -22.83 28.06
N ARG A 14 7.61 -22.77 29.10
CA ARG A 14 7.93 -21.50 29.77
C ARG A 14 8.69 -20.53 28.87
N ILE A 15 9.52 -21.04 27.96
CA ILE A 15 10.21 -20.24 26.96
C ILE A 15 9.21 -19.63 25.97
N GLU A 16 8.30 -20.43 25.41
CA GLU A 16 7.29 -19.94 24.45
C GLU A 16 6.33 -18.91 25.06
N ASN A 17 6.01 -19.06 26.36
CA ASN A 17 5.15 -18.13 27.09
C ASN A 17 5.89 -16.87 27.59
N GLY A 18 7.19 -16.74 27.34
CA GLY A 18 8.00 -15.59 27.81
C GLY A 18 8.23 -15.55 29.32
N GLU A 19 7.99 -16.67 30.01
CA GLU A 19 8.12 -16.78 31.48
C GLU A 19 9.55 -17.11 31.93
N CYS A 20 10.48 -17.33 30.99
CA CYS A 20 11.87 -17.66 31.25
C CYS A 20 12.77 -16.82 30.33
N SER A 21 13.77 -16.14 30.92
CA SER A 21 14.82 -15.48 30.14
C SER A 21 15.76 -16.50 29.52
N ILE A 22 16.14 -16.27 28.26
CA ILE A 22 17.04 -17.12 27.49
C ILE A 22 18.41 -16.43 27.45
N ASP A 23 19.49 -17.22 27.61
CA ASP A 23 20.87 -16.76 27.49
C ASP A 23 21.39 -16.93 26.05
N LEU A 24 22.56 -16.37 25.75
CA LEU A 24 23.12 -16.39 24.39
C LEU A 24 23.43 -17.82 23.90
N GLU A 25 23.82 -18.73 24.80
CA GLU A 25 24.11 -20.13 24.45
C GLU A 25 22.84 -20.85 23.99
N LYS A 26 21.73 -20.71 24.73
CA LYS A 26 20.44 -21.28 24.35
C LYS A 26 19.90 -20.64 23.07
N THR A 27 20.03 -19.33 22.91
CA THR A 27 19.63 -18.64 21.68
C THR A 27 20.42 -19.17 20.48
N SER A 28 21.72 -19.44 20.65
CA SER A 28 22.56 -20.02 19.59
C SER A 28 22.11 -21.43 19.21
N LYS A 29 21.80 -22.28 20.21
CA LYS A 29 21.28 -23.64 19.97
C LYS A 29 19.91 -23.62 19.27
N ILE A 30 19.03 -22.69 19.65
CA ILE A 30 17.74 -22.49 18.99
C ILE A 30 17.96 -22.06 17.53
N ALA A 31 18.87 -21.12 17.30
CA ALA A 31 19.19 -20.65 15.96
C ALA A 31 19.74 -21.76 15.06
N GLU A 32 20.61 -22.62 15.60
CA GLU A 32 21.14 -23.80 14.91
C GLU A 32 20.02 -24.76 14.48
N VAL A 33 19.11 -25.10 15.41
CA VAL A 33 17.98 -25.99 15.12
C VAL A 33 17.02 -25.39 14.08
N LEU A 34 16.83 -24.07 14.11
CA LEU A 34 15.96 -23.34 13.18
C LEU A 34 16.66 -22.98 11.85
N GLY A 35 17.98 -23.21 11.73
CA GLY A 35 18.76 -22.84 10.55
C GLY A 35 18.84 -21.33 10.30
N THR A 36 18.83 -20.51 11.36
CA THR A 36 18.88 -19.04 11.30
C THR A 36 20.12 -18.48 12.00
N ASN A 37 20.45 -17.21 11.79
CA ASN A 37 21.51 -16.55 12.55
C ASN A 37 21.02 -16.23 13.98
N PRO A 38 21.79 -16.52 15.05
CA PRO A 38 21.43 -16.13 16.41
C PRO A 38 21.16 -14.63 16.58
N LEU A 39 21.85 -13.78 15.82
CA LEU A 39 21.62 -12.33 15.83
C LEU A 39 20.23 -11.97 15.30
N ASP A 40 19.71 -12.70 14.32
CA ASP A 40 18.36 -12.44 13.78
C ASP A 40 17.28 -12.71 14.83
N ILE A 41 17.52 -13.61 15.79
CA ILE A 41 16.61 -13.88 16.91
C ILE A 41 16.71 -12.78 17.97
N ILE A 42 17.93 -12.30 18.26
CA ILE A 42 18.18 -11.27 19.29
C ILE A 42 17.68 -9.90 18.84
N GLU A 43 17.89 -9.56 17.57
CA GLU A 43 17.50 -8.29 16.97
C GLU A 43 16.05 -8.29 16.50
N PHE A 44 15.38 -9.45 16.56
CA PHE A 44 13.98 -9.59 16.19
C PHE A 44 13.13 -8.64 17.04
N SER A 45 12.54 -7.65 16.37
CA SER A 45 11.52 -6.77 16.96
C SER A 45 10.26 -6.83 16.11
N ASP A 46 9.11 -6.54 16.71
CA ASP A 46 7.81 -6.56 16.02
C ASP A 46 7.78 -5.71 14.74
N LYS A 47 8.67 -4.72 14.63
CA LYS A 47 8.84 -3.89 13.43
C LYS A 47 9.52 -4.61 12.26
N GLN A 48 10.29 -5.66 12.53
CA GLN A 48 11.07 -6.43 11.56
C GLN A 48 10.36 -7.71 11.07
N ALA A 49 9.21 -8.08 11.66
CA ALA A 49 8.44 -9.26 11.28
C ALA A 49 8.00 -9.29 9.80
N PHE A 50 8.13 -8.17 9.08
CA PHE A 50 7.72 -8.03 7.69
C PHE A 50 8.88 -7.82 6.69
N PHE A 51 10.13 -8.10 7.06
CA PHE A 51 11.31 -7.89 6.20
C PHE A 51 11.26 -8.64 4.85
N ASN A 52 10.44 -9.69 4.73
CA ASN A 52 10.21 -10.42 3.47
C ASN A 52 8.73 -10.44 3.03
N CYS A 53 7.99 -9.38 3.36
CA CYS A 53 6.63 -9.18 2.86
C CYS A 53 6.66 -8.12 1.76
N SER A 54 6.23 -8.48 0.54
CA SER A 54 6.06 -7.53 -0.57
C SER A 54 5.00 -6.47 -0.29
N GLN A 55 4.22 -6.64 0.77
CA GLN A 55 3.17 -5.74 1.23
C GLN A 55 3.22 -5.59 2.75
N SER A 56 4.41 -5.31 3.29
CA SER A 56 4.54 -4.88 4.68
C SER A 56 3.80 -3.54 4.80
N GLY A 57 2.60 -3.55 5.36
CA GLY A 57 1.72 -2.37 5.52
C GLY A 57 2.30 -1.21 6.35
N ASN A 58 3.60 -1.26 6.65
CA ASN A 58 4.39 -0.24 7.32
C ASN A 58 5.15 0.68 6.34
N MET A 59 5.06 0.42 5.04
CA MET A 59 5.62 1.33 4.05
C MET A 59 4.54 2.35 3.68
N ASN A 60 4.71 3.61 4.11
CA ASN A 60 4.01 4.80 3.59
C ASN A 60 4.27 5.04 2.08
N VAL A 61 4.62 4.00 1.32
CA VAL A 61 4.64 4.03 -0.13
C VAL A 61 3.21 3.72 -0.54
N ILE A 62 2.42 4.78 -0.60
CA ILE A 62 1.26 4.78 -1.48
C ILE A 62 1.85 4.53 -2.88
N ASN A 63 1.60 3.35 -3.44
CA ASN A 63 1.91 3.01 -4.83
C ASN A 63 0.96 3.80 -5.77
N ASN A 64 0.95 5.13 -5.66
CA ASN A 64 0.32 6.05 -6.62
C ASN A 64 1.21 6.20 -7.87
N ASN A 65 1.90 5.13 -8.27
CA ASN A 65 2.70 5.12 -9.49
C ASN A 65 1.86 4.76 -10.73
N GLU A 66 0.53 4.67 -10.59
CA GLU A 66 -0.36 4.69 -11.74
C GLU A 66 -0.37 6.11 -12.31
N SER A 67 0.37 6.26 -13.40
CA SER A 67 0.38 7.45 -14.24
C SER A 67 -1.02 7.60 -14.86
N PHE A 68 -1.85 8.47 -14.29
CA PHE A 68 -3.23 8.78 -14.73
C PHE A 68 -3.30 9.53 -16.08
N GLU A 69 -2.38 9.25 -17.00
CA GLU A 69 -2.26 9.99 -18.25
C GLU A 69 -3.41 9.68 -19.20
N LYS A 70 -3.92 8.45 -19.22
CA LYS A 70 -5.09 8.09 -20.04
C LYS A 70 -6.35 8.79 -19.56
N GLU A 71 -6.54 8.87 -18.25
CA GLU A 71 -7.64 9.60 -17.62
C GLU A 71 -7.52 11.09 -17.93
N ARG A 72 -6.31 11.66 -17.80
CA ARG A 72 -6.04 13.06 -18.14
C ARG A 72 -6.34 13.35 -19.60
N GLU A 73 -5.90 12.50 -20.53
CA GLU A 73 -6.18 12.63 -21.97
C GLU A 73 -7.68 12.57 -22.25
N ALA A 74 -8.40 11.60 -21.67
CA ALA A 74 -9.85 11.48 -21.82
C ALA A 74 -10.58 12.75 -21.33
N TYR A 75 -10.19 13.29 -20.17
CA TYR A 75 -10.76 14.53 -19.66
C TYR A 75 -10.42 15.74 -20.54
N LEU A 76 -9.21 15.83 -21.09
CA LEU A 76 -8.84 16.93 -21.99
C LEU A 76 -9.66 16.91 -23.29
N VAL A 77 -9.90 15.73 -23.86
CA VAL A 77 -10.79 15.56 -25.02
C VAL A 77 -12.20 16.02 -24.68
N GLN A 78 -12.77 15.55 -23.57
CA GLN A 78 -14.11 15.94 -23.14
C GLN A 78 -14.24 17.45 -22.90
N ILE A 79 -13.23 18.08 -22.28
CA ILE A 79 -13.20 19.52 -22.04
C ILE A 79 -13.19 20.30 -23.36
N LYS A 80 -12.49 19.79 -24.39
CA LYS A 80 -12.45 20.41 -25.70
C LYS A 80 -13.82 20.36 -26.38
N GLU A 81 -14.45 19.19 -26.44
CA GLU A 81 -15.78 19.00 -27.02
C GLU A 81 -16.82 19.92 -26.35
N LEU A 82 -16.84 19.95 -25.02
CA LEU A 82 -17.76 20.81 -24.26
C LEU A 82 -17.55 22.30 -24.52
N LYS A 83 -16.31 22.74 -24.80
CA LYS A 83 -16.03 24.13 -25.15
C LYS A 83 -16.52 24.47 -26.55
N GLU A 84 -16.37 23.56 -27.51
CA GLU A 84 -16.85 23.72 -28.88
C GLU A 84 -18.37 23.79 -28.91
N ASP A 85 -19.06 22.86 -28.23
CA ASP A 85 -20.52 22.86 -28.09
C ASP A 85 -21.04 24.15 -27.44
N LYS A 86 -20.37 24.60 -26.36
CA LYS A 86 -20.75 25.83 -25.67
C LYS A 86 -20.63 27.05 -26.57
N GLU A 87 -19.62 27.11 -27.42
CA GLU A 87 -19.43 28.22 -28.35
C GLU A 87 -20.49 28.18 -29.47
N PHE A 88 -20.75 27.01 -30.03
CA PHE A 88 -21.82 26.80 -31.01
C PHE A 88 -23.18 27.26 -30.48
N LEU A 89 -23.57 26.79 -29.29
CA LEU A 89 -24.85 27.13 -28.67
C LEU A 89 -24.96 28.64 -28.37
N LYS A 90 -23.87 29.31 -28.01
CA LYS A 90 -23.87 30.77 -27.85
C LYS A 90 -24.14 31.50 -29.16
N GLN A 91 -23.51 31.06 -30.25
CA GLN A 91 -23.69 31.65 -31.57
C GLN A 91 -25.12 31.44 -32.08
N GLU A 92 -25.67 30.24 -31.90
CA GLU A 92 -27.05 29.92 -32.25
C GLU A 92 -28.04 30.79 -31.46
N ASN A 93 -27.86 30.89 -30.14
CA ASN A 93 -28.68 31.76 -29.28
C ASN A 93 -28.62 33.24 -29.73
N LEU A 94 -27.44 33.72 -30.14
CA LEU A 94 -27.29 35.09 -30.63
C LEU A 94 -28.04 35.30 -31.95
N SER A 95 -27.96 34.33 -32.87
CA SER A 95 -28.69 34.35 -34.15
C SER A 95 -30.21 34.37 -33.92
N LEU A 96 -30.70 33.48 -33.06
CA LEU A 96 -32.12 33.40 -32.70
C LEU A 96 -32.64 34.70 -32.08
N LYS A 97 -31.87 35.31 -31.17
CA LYS A 97 -32.20 36.63 -30.58
C LYS A 97 -32.33 37.71 -31.65
N LYS A 98 -31.39 37.78 -32.60
CA LYS A 98 -31.44 38.74 -33.72
C LYS A 98 -32.65 38.50 -34.64
N MET A 99 -33.05 37.25 -34.85
CA MET A 99 -34.25 36.93 -35.63
C MET A 99 -35.54 37.37 -34.91
N LEU A 100 -35.63 37.11 -33.60
CA LEU A 100 -36.75 37.56 -32.78
C LEU A 100 -36.88 39.08 -32.77
N GLU A 101 -35.78 39.82 -32.59
CA GLU A 101 -35.77 41.29 -32.63
C GLU A 101 -36.29 41.85 -33.96
N LYS A 102 -36.07 41.14 -35.08
CA LYS A 102 -36.59 41.53 -36.40
C LYS A 102 -38.07 41.22 -36.59
N LEU A 103 -38.63 40.26 -35.86
CA LEU A 103 -40.05 39.89 -35.93
C LEU A 103 -40.94 40.73 -35.01
N VAL A 104 -40.36 41.33 -33.97
CA VAL A 104 -41.06 42.19 -32.99
C VAL A 104 -41.09 43.67 -33.43
N LYS A 105 -40.31 44.05 -34.47
CA LYS A 105 -40.36 45.35 -35.14
C LYS A 105 -41.28 45.33 -36.34
#